data_AF-A0A061CZW1-F1
#
_entry.id   AF-A0A061CZW1-F1
#
_cell.length_a   1.000
_cell.length_b   1.000
_cell.length_c   1.000
_cell.angle_alpha   90.00
_cell.angle_beta   90.00
_cell.angle_gamma   90.00
#
_symmetry.space_group_name_H-M   'P 1'
#
loop_
_entity.id
_entity.type
_entity.pdbx_description
1 polymer ?
#
loop_
_entity_poly.entity_id
_entity_poly.type
_entity_poly.pdbx_seq_one_letter_code
_entity_poly.pdbx_strand_id
1 'polypeptide(L)'
;MALWRRICARYSSSSEVLEKGRRALELLKVDAQRLRNNRDVVVYTRNRVCPDCKRKVCVEEPEFAENTCPAAWRHLHGFSQRCPCPLIGVMQFTRFGKLRLELRARLEAKAASAEQKQEGAAS
;
A
#
# COMPACT_ATOMS: atom_id res chain seq x y z
N MET A 1 25.96 35.71 9.07
CA MET A 1 26.14 34.48 9.88
C MET A 1 24.94 33.57 9.63
N ALA A 2 25.07 32.56 8.77
CA ALA A 2 23.98 31.62 8.51
C ALA A 2 24.07 30.45 9.50
N LEU A 3 23.12 30.37 10.43
CA LEU A 3 22.90 29.22 11.31
C LEU A 3 22.35 28.07 10.47
N TRP A 4 23.23 27.23 9.92
CA TRP A 4 22.85 25.96 9.34
C TRP A 4 22.26 25.09 10.45
N ARG A 5 20.93 25.08 10.56
CA ARG A 5 20.20 24.09 11.36
C ARG A 5 20.53 22.72 10.77
N ARG A 6 21.49 22.04 11.39
CA ARG A 6 21.70 20.60 11.26
C ARG A 6 20.38 19.92 11.63
N ILE A 7 19.61 19.54 10.62
CA ILE A 7 18.56 18.55 10.79
C ILE A 7 19.32 17.23 10.97
N CYS A 8 19.67 16.91 12.22
CA CYS A 8 20.10 15.56 12.56
C CYS A 8 18.88 14.65 12.38
N ALA A 9 18.77 14.01 11.22
CA ALA A 9 17.86 12.90 11.04
C ALA A 9 18.25 11.81 12.05
N ARG A 10 17.52 11.68 13.15
CA ARG A 10 17.68 10.56 14.08
C ARG A 10 17.29 9.29 13.35
N TYR A 11 18.29 8.50 12.99
CA TYR A 11 18.06 7.16 12.46
C TYR A 11 17.50 6.30 13.61
N SER A 12 16.19 6.04 13.58
CA SER A 12 15.55 5.12 14.52
C SER A 12 15.75 3.70 14.02
N SER A 13 16.10 2.77 14.90
CA SER A 13 16.18 1.36 14.52
C SER A 13 14.79 0.80 14.23
N SER A 14 14.70 -0.25 13.41
CA SER A 14 13.41 -0.89 13.08
C SER A 14 12.66 -1.37 14.34
N SER A 15 13.38 -1.85 15.36
CA SER A 15 12.79 -2.25 16.63
C SER A 15 12.19 -1.09 17.41
N GLU A 16 12.86 0.07 17.43
CA GLU A 16 12.38 1.28 18.10
C GLU A 16 11.11 1.83 17.42
N VAL A 17 11.05 1.79 16.10
CA VAL A 17 9.85 2.18 15.33
C VAL A 17 8.67 1.27 15.64
N LEU A 18 8.90 -0.05 15.72
CA LEU A 18 7.86 -1.02 16.07
C LEU A 18 7.34 -0.83 17.49
N GLU A 19 8.22 -0.60 18.47
CA GLU A 19 7.84 -0.36 19.86
C GLU A 19 7.02 0.94 20.00
N LYS A 20 7.47 2.03 19.38
CA LYS A 20 6.73 3.30 19.36
C LYS A 20 5.37 3.16 18.67
N GLY A 21 5.31 2.38 17.59
CA GLY A 21 4.06 2.06 16.89
C GLY A 21 3.07 1.33 17.81
N ARG A 22 3.52 0.31 18.55
CA ARG A 22 2.68 -0.42 19.52
C ARG A 22 2.12 0.49 20.61
N ARG A 23 2.98 1.31 21.24
CA ARG A 23 2.55 2.27 22.26
C ARG A 23 1.55 3.30 21.73
N ALA A 24 1.76 3.79 20.51
CA ALA A 24 0.82 4.73 19.88
C ALA A 24 -0.55 4.07 19.64
N LEU A 25 -0.59 2.81 19.22
CA LEU A 25 -1.83 2.07 19.02
C LEU A 25 -2.61 1.85 20.32
N GLU A 26 -1.91 1.50 21.42
CA GLU A 26 -2.51 1.36 22.76
C GLU A 26 -3.13 2.67 23.25
N LEU A 27 -2.41 3.79 23.11
CA LEU A 27 -2.89 5.11 23.52
C LEU A 27 -4.10 5.57 22.71
N LEU A 28 -4.11 5.31 21.41
CA LEU A 28 -5.17 5.73 20.51
C LEU A 28 -6.42 4.85 20.60
N LYS A 29 -6.38 3.74 21.36
CA LYS A 29 -7.48 2.74 21.49
C LYS A 29 -8.09 2.40 20.14
N VAL A 30 -7.26 2.21 19.12
CA VAL A 30 -7.76 2.02 17.75
C VAL A 30 -8.27 0.60 17.62
N ASP A 31 -9.55 0.48 17.31
CA ASP A 31 -10.16 -0.79 16.95
C ASP A 31 -9.48 -1.38 15.70
N ALA A 32 -9.09 -2.66 15.78
CA ALA A 32 -8.49 -3.41 14.68
C ALA A 32 -9.37 -3.38 13.42
N GLN A 33 -10.69 -3.41 13.59
CA GLN A 33 -11.63 -3.32 12.48
C GLN A 33 -11.59 -1.95 11.80
N ARG A 34 -11.39 -0.88 12.57
CA ARG A 34 -11.21 0.47 12.04
C ARG A 34 -9.88 0.61 11.29
N LEU A 35 -8.79 0.02 11.78
CA LEU A 35 -7.51 -0.01 11.03
C LEU A 35 -7.68 -0.73 9.70
N ARG A 36 -8.29 -1.92 9.73
CA ARG A 36 -8.59 -2.72 8.54
C ARG A 36 -9.41 -1.94 7.51
N ASN A 37 -10.49 -1.30 7.94
CA ASN A 37 -11.36 -0.52 7.06
C ASN A 37 -10.67 0.71 6.46
N ASN A 38 -9.63 1.24 7.11
CA ASN A 38 -8.88 2.39 6.63
C ASN A 38 -7.63 2.02 5.81
N ARG A 39 -7.35 0.73 5.55
CA ARG A 39 -6.27 0.35 4.63
C ARG A 39 -6.56 0.88 3.22
N ASP A 40 -5.51 1.39 2.58
CA ASP A 40 -5.57 1.88 1.21
C ASP A 40 -5.56 0.73 0.20
N VAL A 41 -6.49 0.80 -0.73
CA VAL A 41 -6.69 -0.18 -1.80
C VAL A 41 -6.77 0.58 -3.12
N VAL A 42 -6.25 -0.03 -4.17
CA VAL A 42 -6.36 0.49 -5.53
C VAL A 42 -7.37 -0.34 -6.31
N VAL A 43 -8.28 0.39 -6.96
CA VAL A 43 -9.24 -0.14 -7.93
C VAL A 43 -8.84 0.33 -9.31
N TYR A 44 -9.01 -0.53 -10.30
CA TYR A 44 -8.67 -0.27 -11.68
C TYR A 44 -9.93 0.01 -12.51
N THR A 45 -9.89 1.03 -13.36
CA THR A 45 -11.01 1.34 -14.28
C THR A 45 -10.90 0.59 -15.61
N ARG A 46 -9.70 0.13 -15.98
CA ARG A 46 -9.44 -0.62 -17.22
C ARG A 46 -8.39 -1.71 -17.01
N ASN A 47 -8.50 -2.78 -17.78
CA ASN A 47 -7.49 -3.83 -17.84
C ASN A 47 -6.27 -3.33 -18.59
N ARG A 48 -5.08 -3.37 -17.98
CA ARG A 48 -3.82 -2.97 -18.60
C ARG A 48 -2.66 -3.80 -18.11
N VAL A 49 -1.56 -3.76 -18.86
CA VAL A 49 -0.28 -4.32 -18.44
C VAL A 49 0.72 -3.18 -18.36
N CYS A 50 1.43 -3.08 -17.25
CA CYS A 50 2.53 -2.12 -17.13
C CYS A 50 3.75 -2.64 -17.91
N PRO A 51 4.36 -1.86 -18.81
CA PRO A 51 5.54 -2.29 -19.56
C PRO A 51 6.76 -2.48 -18.64
N ASP A 52 6.88 -1.68 -17.59
CA ASP A 52 8.05 -1.69 -16.70
C ASP A 52 8.01 -2.85 -15.71
N CYS A 53 6.91 -2.98 -14.95
CA CYS A 53 6.79 -4.02 -13.94
C CYS A 53 6.12 -5.31 -14.45
N LYS A 54 5.69 -5.33 -15.73
CA LYS A 54 4.99 -6.46 -16.39
C LYS A 54 3.75 -6.97 -15.64
N ARG A 55 3.24 -6.21 -14.67
CA ARG A 55 2.04 -6.58 -13.91
C ARG A 55 0.80 -6.35 -14.77
N LYS A 56 -0.05 -7.37 -14.81
CA LYS A 56 -1.38 -7.30 -15.40
C LYS A 56 -2.36 -6.85 -14.32
N VAL A 57 -3.03 -5.75 -14.56
CA VAL A 57 -4.09 -5.22 -13.70
C VAL A 57 -5.44 -5.48 -14.34
N CYS A 58 -6.43 -5.78 -13.52
CA CYS A 58 -7.79 -6.09 -13.94
C CYS A 58 -8.80 -5.23 -13.15
N VAL A 59 -9.88 -4.81 -13.80
CA VAL A 59 -10.95 -4.00 -13.18
C VAL A 59 -11.60 -4.72 -12.00
N GLU A 60 -11.78 -6.03 -12.14
CA GLU A 60 -12.45 -6.87 -11.14
C GLU A 60 -11.56 -7.26 -9.95
N GLU A 61 -10.26 -6.99 -10.06
CA GLU A 61 -9.28 -7.38 -9.06
C GLU A 61 -8.62 -6.14 -8.46
N PRO A 62 -9.21 -5.58 -7.38
CA PRO A 62 -8.51 -4.58 -6.60
C PRO A 62 -7.28 -5.20 -5.92
N GLU A 63 -6.35 -4.34 -5.53
CA GLU A 63 -5.17 -4.75 -4.78
C GLU A 63 -4.80 -3.73 -3.71
N PHE A 64 -4.14 -4.17 -2.63
CA PHE A 64 -3.64 -3.26 -1.60
C PHE A 64 -2.62 -2.29 -2.20
N ALA A 65 -2.61 -1.05 -1.72
CA ALA A 65 -1.69 -0.02 -2.19
C ALA A 65 -0.22 -0.46 -2.13
N GLU A 66 0.15 -1.21 -1.10
CA GLU A 66 1.47 -1.82 -0.88
C GLU A 66 1.93 -2.72 -2.05
N ASN A 67 0.97 -3.36 -2.73
CA ASN A 67 1.21 -4.32 -3.81
C ASN A 67 1.11 -3.71 -5.21
N THR A 68 0.89 -2.40 -5.32
CA THR A 68 0.73 -1.74 -6.61
C THR A 68 2.05 -1.49 -7.33
N CYS A 69 1.99 -1.05 -8.58
CA CYS A 69 3.18 -0.67 -9.35
C CYS A 69 3.96 0.45 -8.62
N PRO A 70 5.24 0.24 -8.24
CA PRO A 70 6.01 1.23 -7.47
C PRO A 70 6.23 2.56 -8.20
N ALA A 71 6.28 2.54 -9.53
CA ALA A 71 6.42 3.76 -10.33
C ALA A 71 5.14 4.61 -10.29
N ALA A 72 3.98 3.97 -10.46
CA ALA A 72 2.69 4.64 -10.38
C ALA A 72 2.41 5.14 -8.95
N TRP A 73 2.67 4.31 -7.94
CA TRP A 73 2.50 4.68 -6.53
C TRP A 73 3.34 5.91 -6.16
N ARG A 74 4.63 5.91 -6.48
CA ARG A 74 5.52 7.06 -6.19
C ARG A 74 5.03 8.36 -6.83
N HIS A 75 4.51 8.29 -8.05
CA HIS A 75 3.99 9.46 -8.72
C HIS A 75 2.70 9.99 -8.09
N LEU A 76 1.73 9.10 -7.81
CA LEU A 76 0.44 9.45 -7.22
C LEU A 76 0.58 10.05 -5.81
N HIS A 77 1.66 9.72 -5.10
CA HIS A 77 2.00 10.29 -3.79
C HIS A 77 3.02 11.45 -3.84
N GLY A 78 3.38 11.95 -5.02
CA GLY A 78 4.25 13.13 -5.17
C GLY A 78 5.75 12.88 -4.93
N PHE A 79 6.18 11.62 -4.79
CA PHE A 79 7.60 11.27 -4.69
C PHE A 79 8.34 11.34 -6.03
N SER A 80 7.62 11.36 -7.16
CA SER A 80 8.19 11.50 -8.49
C SER A 80 7.41 12.49 -9.35
N GLN A 81 8.12 13.42 -10.01
CA GLN A 81 7.51 14.41 -10.90
C GLN A 81 7.12 13.84 -12.26
N ARG A 82 7.81 12.80 -12.73
CA ARG A 82 7.52 12.11 -14.00
C ARG A 82 7.18 10.66 -13.73
N CYS A 83 6.25 10.13 -14.51
CA CYS A 83 5.98 8.71 -14.48
C CYS A 83 5.61 8.18 -15.87
N PRO A 84 6.40 7.24 -16.41
CA PRO A 84 6.09 6.58 -17.68
C PRO A 84 5.00 5.50 -17.52
N CYS A 85 4.56 5.19 -16.30
CA CYS A 85 3.66 4.08 -16.06
C CYS A 85 2.24 4.38 -16.60
N PRO A 86 1.71 3.57 -17.53
CA PRO A 86 0.38 3.78 -18.11
C PRO A 86 -0.76 3.47 -17.13
N LEU A 87 -0.43 2.98 -15.92
CA LEU A 87 -1.43 2.64 -14.91
C LEU A 87 -1.99 3.86 -14.19
N ILE A 88 -1.30 5.00 -14.18
CA ILE A 88 -1.71 6.19 -13.42
C ILE A 88 -3.12 6.66 -13.77
N GLY A 89 -3.45 6.71 -15.06
CA GLY A 89 -4.77 7.17 -15.51
C GLY A 89 -5.92 6.19 -15.24
N VAL A 90 -5.61 4.96 -14.80
CA VAL A 90 -6.62 3.91 -14.55
C VAL A 90 -6.66 3.46 -13.08
N MET A 91 -5.72 3.94 -12.26
CA MET A 91 -5.63 3.64 -10.82
C MET A 91 -6.47 4.63 -10.02
N GLN A 92 -7.34 4.11 -9.16
CA GLN A 92 -8.10 4.90 -8.20
C GLN A 92 -7.86 4.37 -6.78
N PHE A 93 -7.33 5.23 -5.91
CA PHE A 93 -7.19 4.91 -4.49
C PHE A 93 -8.52 5.04 -3.77
N THR A 94 -8.84 4.03 -2.97
CA THR A 94 -10.00 4.00 -2.09
C THR A 94 -9.64 3.30 -0.78
N ARG A 95 -10.53 3.39 0.20
CA ARG A 95 -10.37 2.66 1.46
C ARG A 95 -11.03 1.31 1.35
N PHE A 96 -10.42 0.31 2.00
CA PHE A 96 -10.97 -1.04 2.07
C PHE A 96 -12.44 -1.05 2.53
N GLY A 97 -12.76 -0.26 3.57
CA GLY A 97 -14.11 -0.14 4.13
C GLY A 97 -15.14 0.54 3.20
N LYS A 98 -14.73 1.05 2.03
CA LYS A 98 -15.62 1.62 1.01
C LYS A 98 -15.85 0.71 -0.19
N LEU A 99 -15.12 -0.41 -0.30
CA LEU A 99 -15.28 -1.38 -1.39
C LEU A 99 -16.62 -2.11 -1.30
N ARG A 100 -17.12 -2.65 -2.41
CA ARG A 100 -18.26 -3.59 -2.39
C ARG A 100 -17.87 -4.88 -1.67
N LEU A 101 -18.84 -5.53 -1.01
CA LEU A 101 -18.59 -6.75 -0.23
C LEU A 101 -17.92 -7.86 -1.06
N GLU A 102 -18.35 -8.05 -2.31
CA GLU A 102 -17.76 -9.03 -3.23
C GLU A 102 -16.26 -8.77 -3.49
N LEU A 103 -15.90 -7.51 -3.73
CA LEU A 103 -14.51 -7.12 -3.99
C LEU A 103 -13.63 -7.25 -2.75
N ARG A 104 -14.19 -7.01 -1.55
CA ARG A 104 -13.49 -7.25 -0.28
C ARG A 104 -13.17 -8.72 -0.11
N ALA A 105 -14.17 -9.59 -0.27
CA ALA A 105 -13.99 -11.04 -0.15
C ALA A 105 -12.92 -11.57 -1.13
N ARG A 106 -12.91 -11.07 -2.37
CA ARG A 106 -11.87 -11.42 -3.36
C ARG A 106 -10.47 -10.95 -2.92
N LEU A 107 -10.35 -9.72 -2.43
CA LEU A 107 -9.06 -9.18 -1.96
C LEU A 107 -8.51 -9.96 -0.76
N GLU A 108 -9.39 -10.35 0.17
CA GLU A 108 -9.06 -11.16 1.34
C GLU A 108 -8.62 -12.57 0.93
N ALA A 109 -9.35 -13.23 0.03
CA ALA A 109 -9.00 -14.54 -0.50
C ALA A 109 -7.61 -14.51 -1.19
N LYS A 110 -7.32 -13.44 -1.93
CA LYS A 110 -6.03 -13.22 -2.59
C LYS A 110 -4.91 -12.98 -1.58
N ALA A 111 -5.17 -12.24 -0.50
CA ALA A 111 -4.21 -12.03 0.58
C ALA A 111 -3.87 -13.34 1.31
N ALA A 112 -4.88 -14.14 1.67
CA ALA A 112 -4.67 -15.45 2.29
C ALA A 112 -3.87 -16.39 1.39
N SER A 113 -4.16 -16.37 0.08
CA SER A 113 -3.41 -17.16 -0.91
C SER A 113 -1.96 -16.68 -1.09
N ALA A 114 -1.66 -15.41 -0.82
CA ALA A 114 -0.31 -14.85 -0.89
C ALA A 114 0.54 -15.24 0.33
N GLU A 115 -0.07 -15.28 1.52
CA GLU A 115 0.58 -15.70 2.77
C GLU A 115 1.03 -17.17 2.70
N GLN A 116 0.15 -18.06 2.22
CA GLN A 116 0.48 -19.49 2.04
C GLN A 116 1.65 -19.74 1.07
N LYS A 117 1.82 -18.88 0.05
CA LYS A 117 2.94 -18.98 -0.89
C LYS A 117 4.28 -18.55 -0.27
N GLN A 118 4.27 -17.70 0.75
CA GLN A 118 5.48 -17.26 1.43
C GLN A 118 6.00 -18.31 2.41
N GLU A 119 5.10 -19.03 3.09
CA GLU A 119 5.47 -20.13 4.01
C GLU A 119 6.01 -21.35 3.26
N GLY A 120 5.44 -21.67 2.09
CA GLY A 120 5.91 -22.77 1.25
C GLY A 120 7.25 -22.52 0.52
N ALA A 121 7.74 -21.29 0.48
CA ALA A 121 9.04 -20.95 -0.11
C ALA A 121 10.18 -20.91 0.93
N ALA A 122 9.85 -21.00 2.22
CA ALA A 122 10.78 -21.01 3.34
C ALA A 122 11.01 -22.42 3.93
N SER A 123 10.38 -23.44 3.36
CA SER A 123 10.58 -24.88 3.64
C SER A 123 11.31 -25.54 2.48
#